data_AF-A0A562YI10-F1
#
_entry.id   AF-A0A562YI10-F1
#
_cell.length_a   1.000
_cell.length_b   1.000
_cell.length_c   1.000
_cell.angle_alpha   90.00
_cell.angle_beta   90.00
_cell.angle_gamma   90.00
#
_symmetry.space_group_name_H-M   'P 1'
#
loop_
_entity.id
_entity.type
_entity.pdbx_description
1 polymer ?
#
loop_
_entity_poly.entity_id
_entity_poly.type
_entity_poly.pdbx_seq_one_letter_code
_entity_poly.pdbx_strand_id
1 'polypeptide(L)'
;MKKYTITKSITRKERCNLVYKLYSEMMSNNHFLMIFSTLEQELARKQKMRLYGNRKDNKLNVVKLVRFKGILVYNIITKNKGIDIVFDASPIDAPYVEFIRIAPSGTPIVYSQHLLDRYNERICNDRFTNHKDIMKELFVRNPNKANMAISDNNQIVQRIDDGFVLGKLDKRNSYIVLNTFYESEEYRDNEIKNSARKAKLFHDNLTTEQQNEYNSLLFLRQRVGLSFDSFIRGIKGKGFF
;
A
#
# COMPACT_ATOMS: atom_id res chain seq x y z
N MET A 1 12.92 24.93 -8.90
CA MET A 1 11.91 23.97 -8.40
C MET A 1 11.95 23.96 -6.87
N LYS A 2 10.81 24.17 -6.18
CA LYS A 2 10.76 24.20 -4.70
C LYS A 2 11.11 22.83 -4.12
N LYS A 3 12.04 22.77 -3.17
CA LYS A 3 12.40 21.58 -2.40
C LYS A 3 11.72 21.63 -1.02
N TYR A 4 11.33 20.47 -0.51
CA TYR A 4 10.75 20.29 0.81
C TYR A 4 11.70 19.48 1.69
N THR A 5 11.77 19.87 2.95
CA THR A 5 12.48 19.15 4.01
C THR A 5 11.47 18.91 5.12
N ILE A 6 11.33 17.66 5.56
CA ILE A 6 10.42 17.30 6.64
C ILE A 6 11.18 17.36 7.95
N THR A 7 10.75 18.26 8.84
CA THR A 7 11.31 18.44 10.19
C THR A 7 10.25 18.09 11.24
N LYS A 8 10.67 17.89 12.49
CA LYS A 8 9.80 17.51 13.62
C LYS A 8 8.73 18.57 13.92
N SER A 9 8.98 19.82 13.52
CA SER A 9 8.03 20.92 13.62
C SER A 9 6.84 20.78 12.65
N ILE A 10 6.99 20.03 11.56
CA ILE A 10 5.89 19.75 10.64
C ILE A 10 5.01 18.67 11.26
N THR A 11 3.78 19.04 11.61
CA THR A 11 2.81 18.11 12.19
C THR A 11 2.48 16.98 11.22
N ARG A 12 2.03 15.84 11.72
CA ARG A 12 1.61 14.71 10.88
C ARG A 12 0.55 15.10 9.84
N LYS A 13 -0.39 15.98 10.22
CA LYS A 13 -1.40 16.54 9.30
C LYS A 13 -0.74 17.27 8.12
N GLU A 14 0.21 18.16 8.42
CA GLU A 14 0.92 18.91 7.37
C GLU A 14 1.76 17.99 6.50
N ARG A 15 2.39 16.95 7.07
CA ARG A 15 3.07 15.89 6.30
C ARG A 15 2.11 15.17 5.35
N CYS A 16 0.94 14.75 5.85
CA CYS A 16 -0.10 14.11 5.04
C CYS A 16 -0.59 15.02 3.90
N ASN A 17 -0.84 16.30 4.17
CA ASN A 17 -1.25 17.27 3.17
C ASN A 17 -0.17 17.51 2.11
N LEU A 18 1.09 17.61 2.54
CA LEU A 18 2.23 17.75 1.64
C LEU A 18 2.36 16.52 0.74
N VAL A 19 2.31 15.32 1.32
CA VAL A 19 2.41 14.07 0.57
C VAL A 19 1.25 13.91 -0.43
N TYR A 20 0.03 14.25 -0.03
CA TYR A 20 -1.11 14.26 -0.94
C TYR A 20 -0.91 15.22 -2.12
N LYS A 21 -0.45 16.45 -1.84
CA LYS A 21 -0.13 17.42 -2.89
C LYS A 21 0.94 16.88 -3.86
N LEU A 22 2.03 16.32 -3.34
CA LEU A 22 3.10 15.77 -4.16
C LEU A 22 2.62 14.56 -4.98
N TYR A 23 1.78 13.71 -4.40
CA TYR A 23 1.13 12.62 -5.11
C TYR A 23 0.29 13.14 -6.29
N SER A 24 -0.59 14.12 -6.07
CA SER A 24 -1.40 14.71 -7.14
C SER A 24 -0.55 15.32 -8.25
N GLU A 25 0.54 16.02 -7.90
CA GLU A 25 1.49 16.54 -8.88
C GLU A 25 2.23 15.45 -9.65
N MET A 26 2.58 14.32 -9.01
CA MET A 26 3.20 13.18 -9.67
C MET A 26 2.23 12.55 -10.68
N MET A 27 0.97 12.38 -10.31
CA MET A 27 -0.05 11.76 -11.16
C MET A 27 -0.37 12.58 -12.42
N SER A 28 -0.22 13.91 -12.37
CA SER A 28 -0.43 14.80 -13.53
C SER A 28 0.84 15.10 -14.34
N ASN A 29 1.99 14.50 -13.97
CA ASN A 29 3.28 14.82 -14.58
C ASN A 29 3.76 13.70 -15.53
N ASN A 30 3.97 14.07 -16.80
CA ASN A 30 4.43 13.16 -17.87
C ASN A 30 5.73 12.41 -17.54
N HIS A 31 6.63 12.99 -16.75
CA HIS A 31 7.84 12.31 -16.32
C HIS A 31 7.55 11.08 -15.46
N PHE A 32 6.58 11.17 -14.55
CA PHE A 32 6.20 10.04 -13.70
C PHE A 32 5.39 9.00 -14.45
N LEU A 33 4.60 9.40 -15.46
CA LEU A 33 3.97 8.45 -16.38
C LEU A 33 5.01 7.58 -17.11
N MET A 34 6.13 8.16 -17.55
CA MET A 34 7.23 7.38 -18.14
C MET A 34 7.90 6.45 -17.12
N ILE A 35 8.11 6.92 -15.88
CA ILE A 35 8.64 6.07 -14.80
C ILE A 35 7.73 4.87 -14.59
N PHE A 36 6.42 5.08 -14.48
CA PHE A 36 5.43 4.02 -14.29
C PHE A 36 5.42 3.02 -15.44
N SER A 37 5.45 3.51 -16.69
CA SER A 37 5.53 2.64 -17.87
C SER A 37 6.81 1.80 -17.89
N THR A 38 7.95 2.38 -17.49
CA THR A 38 9.23 1.65 -17.39
C THR A 38 9.15 0.52 -16.36
N LEU A 39 8.49 0.76 -15.22
CA LEU A 39 8.31 -0.25 -14.17
C LEU A 39 7.40 -1.40 -14.64
N GLU A 40 6.33 -1.07 -15.35
CA GLU A 40 5.42 -2.05 -15.95
C GLU A 40 6.16 -2.93 -16.98
N GLN A 41 6.97 -2.33 -17.87
CA GLN A 41 7.78 -3.06 -18.83
C GLN A 41 8.81 -3.97 -18.16
N GLU A 42 9.48 -3.49 -17.11
CA GLU A 42 10.46 -4.30 -16.37
C GLU A 42 9.79 -5.50 -15.69
N LEU A 43 8.61 -5.30 -15.09
CA LEU A 43 7.84 -6.38 -14.48
C LEU A 43 7.39 -7.41 -15.53
N ALA A 44 6.89 -6.97 -16.68
CA ALA A 44 6.50 -7.85 -17.79
C ALA A 44 7.69 -8.66 -18.31
N ARG A 45 8.88 -8.04 -18.40
CA ARG A 45 10.12 -8.73 -18.76
C ARG A 45 10.47 -9.81 -17.73
N LYS A 46 10.38 -9.52 -16.42
CA LYS A 46 10.60 -10.52 -15.35
C LYS A 46 9.59 -11.67 -15.42
N GLN A 47 8.33 -11.38 -15.73
CA GLN A 47 7.29 -12.39 -15.93
C GLN A 47 7.62 -13.31 -17.11
N LYS A 48 7.99 -12.74 -18.26
CA LYS A 48 8.38 -13.52 -19.45
C LYS A 48 9.60 -14.39 -19.17
N MET A 49 10.63 -13.85 -18.52
CA MET A 49 11.82 -14.62 -18.17
C MET A 49 11.53 -15.79 -17.22
N ARG A 50 10.53 -15.67 -16.34
CA ARG A 50 10.10 -16.75 -15.46
C ARG A 50 9.33 -17.85 -16.20
N LEU A 51 8.50 -17.48 -17.18
CA LEU A 51 7.72 -18.45 -17.97
C LEU A 51 8.59 -19.25 -18.93
N TYR A 52 9.61 -18.61 -19.51
CA TYR A 52 10.43 -19.18 -20.58
C TYR A 52 11.89 -19.49 -20.18
N GLY A 53 12.29 -19.20 -18.94
CA GLY A 53 13.65 -19.40 -18.44
C GLY A 53 13.68 -20.35 -17.24
N ASN A 54 14.73 -21.17 -17.14
CA ASN A 54 14.98 -22.12 -16.04
C ASN A 54 15.26 -21.47 -14.66
N ARG A 55 14.96 -20.18 -14.46
CA ARG A 55 15.23 -19.47 -13.20
C ARG A 55 13.99 -19.45 -12.32
N LYS A 56 14.06 -20.15 -11.19
CA LYS A 56 13.16 -19.98 -10.03
C LYS A 56 13.46 -18.68 -9.29
N ASP A 57 13.38 -17.54 -9.98
CA ASP A 57 13.54 -16.26 -9.30
C ASP A 57 12.26 -15.94 -8.51
N ASN A 58 12.37 -15.94 -7.18
CA ASN A 58 11.22 -16.02 -6.27
C ASN A 58 10.46 -14.70 -6.09
N LYS A 59 11.04 -13.55 -6.47
CA LYS A 59 10.47 -12.23 -6.20
C LYS A 59 10.06 -11.50 -7.47
N LEU A 60 8.78 -11.65 -7.86
CA LEU A 60 8.19 -10.94 -8.99
C LEU A 60 7.68 -9.55 -8.57
N ASN A 61 8.62 -8.62 -8.42
CA ASN A 61 8.36 -7.21 -8.13
C ASN A 61 9.42 -6.31 -8.78
N VAL A 62 9.12 -5.01 -8.84
CA VAL A 62 10.09 -3.97 -9.18
C VAL A 62 9.91 -2.82 -8.18
N VAL A 63 11.03 -2.34 -7.62
CA VAL A 63 11.05 -1.21 -6.68
C VAL A 63 11.96 -0.15 -7.24
N LYS A 64 11.46 1.07 -7.42
CA LYS A 64 12.25 2.21 -7.88
C LYS A 64 12.13 3.40 -6.94
N LEU A 65 13.28 3.83 -6.46
CA LEU A 65 13.44 5.03 -5.64
C LEU A 65 13.64 6.25 -6.52
N VAL A 66 12.85 7.29 -6.30
CA VAL A 66 12.97 8.58 -6.97
C VAL A 66 13.00 9.68 -5.91
N ARG A 67 13.81 10.71 -6.11
CA ARG A 67 13.76 11.91 -5.28
C ARG A 67 12.89 12.96 -5.95
N PHE A 68 11.72 13.25 -5.37
CA PHE A 68 10.78 14.24 -5.89
C PHE A 68 10.68 15.43 -4.95
N LYS A 69 11.06 16.62 -5.45
CA LYS A 69 11.09 17.87 -4.66
C LYS A 69 11.77 17.73 -3.29
N GLY A 70 12.83 16.93 -3.20
CA GLY A 70 13.60 16.71 -1.97
C GLY A 70 13.17 15.49 -1.15
N ILE A 71 11.97 14.95 -1.38
CA ILE A 71 11.43 13.80 -0.66
C ILE A 71 11.72 12.51 -1.43
N LEU A 72 12.07 11.45 -0.71
CA LEU A 72 12.28 10.12 -1.28
C LEU A 72 10.92 9.44 -1.51
N VAL A 73 10.72 8.90 -2.71
CA VAL A 73 9.50 8.23 -3.14
C VAL A 73 9.84 6.85 -3.65
N TYR A 74 9.27 5.83 -3.02
CA TYR A 74 9.39 4.44 -3.40
C TYR A 74 8.18 4.06 -4.26
N ASN A 75 8.44 3.69 -5.51
CA ASN A 75 7.44 3.20 -6.45
C ASN A 75 7.58 1.68 -6.50
N ILE A 76 6.58 0.97 -5.98
CA ILE A 76 6.62 -0.48 -5.79
C ILE A 76 5.53 -1.09 -6.65
N ILE A 77 5.93 -1.94 -7.60
CA ILE A 77 5.01 -2.73 -8.42
C ILE A 77 5.23 -4.22 -8.13
N THR A 78 4.13 -4.96 -7.98
CA THR A 78 4.14 -6.38 -7.62
C THR A 78 3.34 -7.19 -8.63
N LYS A 79 3.42 -8.52 -8.51
CA LYS A 79 2.98 -9.53 -9.49
C LYS A 79 1.66 -9.25 -10.21
N ASN A 80 0.67 -8.67 -9.54
CA ASN A 80 -0.70 -8.55 -10.06
C ASN A 80 -1.37 -7.18 -9.85
N LYS A 81 -0.70 -6.15 -9.31
CA LYS A 81 -1.39 -4.94 -8.83
C LYS A 81 -0.61 -3.66 -9.06
N GLY A 82 -1.38 -2.58 -9.10
CA GLY A 82 -0.95 -1.20 -9.33
C GLY A 82 0.28 -0.75 -8.55
N ILE A 83 0.81 0.39 -8.96
CA ILE A 83 2.01 0.96 -8.35
C ILE A 83 1.65 1.54 -6.99
N ASP A 84 2.19 0.95 -5.93
CA ASP A 84 2.20 1.56 -4.60
C ASP A 84 3.25 2.69 -4.59
N ILE A 85 2.78 3.92 -4.36
CA ILE A 85 3.63 5.10 -4.22
C ILE A 85 3.74 5.44 -2.74
N VAL A 86 4.94 5.24 -2.17
CA VAL A 86 5.22 5.44 -0.75
C VAL A 86 6.25 6.55 -0.57
N PHE A 87 5.89 7.57 0.19
CA PHE A 87 6.75 8.70 0.50
C PHE A 87 7.46 8.44 1.83
N ASP A 88 8.76 8.69 1.86
CA ASP A 88 9.50 8.83 3.12
C ASP A 88 9.12 10.15 3.77
N ALA A 89 8.29 10.06 4.81
CA ALA A 89 7.80 11.21 5.57
C ALA A 89 8.51 11.35 6.93
N SER A 90 9.65 10.67 7.09
CA SER A 90 10.44 10.70 8.32
C SER A 90 11.03 12.09 8.55
N PRO A 91 10.80 12.72 9.71
CA PRO A 91 11.44 13.99 10.02
C PRO A 91 12.95 13.81 10.20
N ILE A 92 13.75 14.67 9.57
CA ILE A 92 15.22 14.55 9.56
C ILE A 92 15.86 14.75 10.95
N ASP A 93 15.16 15.42 11.85
CA ASP A 93 15.58 15.83 13.19
C ASP A 93 14.77 15.12 14.29
N ALA A 94 14.15 13.98 13.96
CA ALA A 94 13.45 13.13 14.90
C ALA A 94 14.07 11.72 14.95
N PRO A 95 14.01 11.03 16.10
CA PRO A 95 14.52 9.66 16.24
C PRO A 95 13.57 8.60 15.68
N TYR A 96 12.50 9.02 14.99
CA TYR A 96 11.47 8.12 14.48
C TYR A 96 11.29 8.22 12.97
N VAL A 97 10.89 7.12 12.36
CA VAL A 97 10.55 7.05 10.93
C VAL A 97 9.04 6.96 10.70
N GLU A 98 8.59 7.52 9.59
CA GLU A 98 7.22 7.39 9.12
C GLU A 98 7.18 7.34 7.59
N PHE A 99 6.41 6.40 7.05
CA PHE A 99 6.16 6.31 5.63
C PHE A 99 4.69 6.61 5.36
N ILE A 100 4.41 7.40 4.31
CA ILE A 100 3.04 7.76 3.95
C ILE A 100 2.75 7.24 2.55
N ARG A 101 1.68 6.45 2.44
CA ARG A 101 1.08 6.05 1.16
C ARG A 101 -0.23 6.80 0.98
N ILE A 102 -0.53 7.24 -0.23
CA ILE A 102 -1.86 7.72 -0.56
C ILE A 102 -2.71 6.52 -0.98
N ALA A 103 -3.77 6.23 -0.20
CA ALA A 103 -4.78 5.27 -0.61
C ALA A 103 -5.43 5.75 -1.91
N PRO A 104 -5.96 4.85 -2.74
CA PRO A 104 -6.60 5.30 -3.97
C PRO A 104 -7.86 6.14 -3.78
N SER A 105 -8.48 6.11 -2.60
CA SER A 105 -9.53 7.06 -2.18
C SER A 105 -9.01 8.49 -1.99
N GLY A 106 -7.70 8.72 -2.12
CA GLY A 106 -7.02 9.95 -1.76
C GLY A 106 -6.63 10.03 -0.28
N THR A 107 -7.05 9.06 0.55
CA THR A 107 -6.79 9.08 1.99
C THR A 107 -5.32 8.78 2.30
N PRO A 108 -4.58 9.65 2.98
CA PRO A 108 -3.22 9.34 3.43
C PRO A 108 -3.23 8.22 4.48
N ILE A 109 -2.35 7.24 4.30
CA ILE A 109 -2.12 6.12 5.21
C ILE A 109 -0.68 6.21 5.70
N VAL A 110 -0.53 6.42 7.00
CA VAL A 110 0.75 6.51 7.70
C VAL A 110 1.12 5.13 8.23
N TYR A 111 2.33 4.68 7.92
CA TYR A 111 2.96 3.48 8.48
C TYR A 111 3.99 3.96 9.50
N SER A 112 3.74 3.69 10.78
CA SER A 112 4.62 4.11 11.85
C SER A 112 5.86 3.22 11.96
N GLN A 113 6.91 3.73 12.59
CA GLN A 113 8.05 2.92 13.00
C GLN A 113 7.63 1.68 13.80
N HIS A 114 6.73 1.84 14.78
CA HIS A 114 6.30 0.72 15.63
C HIS A 114 5.70 -0.44 14.83
N LEU A 115 4.93 -0.12 13.79
CA LEU A 115 4.38 -1.14 12.89
C LEU A 115 5.50 -1.91 12.17
N LEU A 116 6.49 -1.19 11.65
CA LEU A 116 7.61 -1.79 10.92
C LEU A 116 8.48 -2.63 11.84
N ASP A 117 8.78 -2.16 13.05
CA ASP A 117 9.55 -2.91 14.06
C ASP A 117 8.86 -4.25 14.36
N ARG A 118 7.54 -4.21 14.65
CA ARG A 118 6.76 -5.43 14.91
C ARG A 118 6.70 -6.38 13.72
N TYR A 119 6.61 -5.86 12.50
CA TYR A 119 6.64 -6.69 11.30
C TYR A 119 8.02 -7.33 11.09
N ASN A 120 9.11 -6.61 11.36
CA ASN A 120 10.46 -7.15 11.25
C ASN A 120 10.71 -8.27 12.25
N GLU A 121 10.35 -8.04 13.52
CA GLU A 121 10.44 -9.01 14.62
C GLU A 121 9.68 -10.30 14.27
N ARG A 122 8.40 -10.16 13.87
CA ARG A 122 7.46 -11.27 13.73
C ARG A 122 7.51 -12.02 12.40
N ILE A 123 7.71 -11.31 11.30
CA ILE A 123 7.60 -11.88 9.94
C ILE A 123 8.97 -12.03 9.27
N CYS A 124 9.90 -11.15 9.63
CA CYS A 124 11.23 -11.14 9.03
C CYS A 124 12.31 -11.72 9.95
N ASN A 125 11.98 -12.15 11.17
CA ASN A 125 12.92 -12.66 12.18
C ASN A 125 14.11 -11.70 12.39
N ASP A 126 13.83 -10.41 12.56
CA ASP A 126 14.81 -9.34 12.73
C ASP A 126 15.88 -9.23 11.63
N ARG A 127 15.60 -9.78 10.44
CA ARG A 127 16.54 -9.80 9.31
C ARG A 127 16.99 -8.42 8.86
N PHE A 128 16.15 -7.40 8.99
CA PHE A 128 16.45 -6.06 8.47
C PHE A 128 16.94 -5.11 9.57
N THR A 129 17.98 -4.34 9.25
CA THR A 129 18.53 -3.29 10.12
C THR A 129 18.00 -1.89 9.79
N ASN A 130 17.28 -1.72 8.67
CA ASN A 130 16.80 -0.43 8.21
C ASN A 130 15.30 -0.47 7.87
N HIS A 131 14.52 0.47 8.42
CA HIS A 131 13.09 0.60 8.19
C HIS A 131 12.68 0.76 6.73
N LYS A 132 13.54 1.34 5.88
CA LYS A 132 13.25 1.44 4.44
C LYS A 132 13.16 0.06 3.78
N ASP A 133 13.95 -0.91 4.25
CA ASP A 133 13.99 -2.25 3.68
C ASP A 133 12.89 -3.13 4.29
N ILE A 134 12.55 -2.90 5.57
CA ILE A 134 11.34 -3.45 6.20
C ILE A 134 10.08 -2.99 5.44
N MET A 135 9.96 -1.69 5.15
CA MET A 135 8.83 -1.14 4.40
C MET A 135 8.72 -1.74 3.00
N LYS A 136 9.83 -1.84 2.27
CA LYS A 136 9.83 -2.50 0.94
C LYS A 136 9.35 -3.95 1.05
N GLU A 137 9.87 -4.71 2.01
CA GLU A 137 9.48 -6.10 2.18
C GLU A 137 8.00 -6.23 2.53
N LEU A 138 7.49 -5.41 3.47
CA LEU A 138 6.06 -5.37 3.81
C LEU A 138 5.21 -5.20 2.56
N PHE A 139 5.53 -4.23 1.69
CA PHE A 139 4.77 -3.96 0.47
C PHE A 139 4.94 -5.04 -0.60
N VAL A 140 6.13 -5.62 -0.71
CA VAL A 140 6.45 -6.67 -1.68
C VAL A 140 5.80 -7.99 -1.33
N ARG A 141 5.82 -8.39 -0.05
CA ARG A 141 5.22 -9.63 0.45
C ARG A 141 3.71 -9.53 0.56
N ASN A 142 3.18 -8.31 0.68
CA ASN A 142 1.75 -8.06 0.85
C ASN A 142 1.18 -7.22 -0.30
N PRO A 143 1.23 -7.72 -1.55
CA PRO A 143 0.59 -7.06 -2.68
C PRO A 143 -0.93 -6.95 -2.50
N ASN A 144 -1.55 -7.89 -1.76
CA ASN A 144 -2.99 -7.88 -1.52
C ASN A 144 -3.32 -7.09 -0.26
N LYS A 145 -3.55 -5.80 -0.45
CA LYS A 145 -4.11 -4.94 0.60
C LYS A 145 -5.62 -4.94 0.45
N ALA A 146 -6.30 -5.75 1.26
CA ALA A 146 -7.75 -5.77 1.27
C ALA A 146 -8.31 -4.37 1.62
N ASN A 147 -9.60 -4.16 1.33
CA ASN A 147 -10.33 -2.99 1.80
C ASN A 147 -10.18 -2.88 3.32
N MET A 148 -9.93 -1.66 3.80
CA MET A 148 -9.83 -1.37 5.21
C MET A 148 -11.21 -1.45 5.86
N ALA A 149 -11.36 -2.28 6.88
CA ALA A 149 -12.55 -2.27 7.72
C ALA A 149 -12.41 -1.16 8.76
N ILE A 150 -13.45 -0.33 8.90
CA ILE A 150 -13.52 0.75 9.88
C ILE A 150 -14.57 0.37 10.91
N SER A 151 -14.17 0.25 12.16
CA SER A 151 -15.10 0.08 13.29
C SER A 151 -15.75 1.42 13.68
N ASP A 152 -16.84 1.35 14.44
CA ASP A 152 -17.54 2.53 15.00
C ASP A 152 -16.61 3.40 15.89
N ASN A 153 -15.60 2.79 16.51
CA ASN A 153 -14.60 3.45 17.34
C ASN A 153 -13.39 3.99 16.55
N ASN A 154 -13.53 4.18 15.24
CA ASN A 154 -12.47 4.62 14.32
C ASN A 154 -11.24 3.72 14.25
N GLN A 155 -11.30 2.50 14.81
CA GLN A 155 -10.25 1.52 14.59
C GLN A 155 -10.29 1.05 13.15
N ILE A 156 -9.12 0.97 12.54
CA ILE A 156 -8.91 0.48 11.18
C ILE A 156 -8.25 -0.87 11.27
N VAL A 157 -8.77 -1.84 10.51
CA VAL A 157 -8.15 -3.14 10.30
C VAL A 157 -7.95 -3.35 8.81
N GLN A 158 -6.71 -3.60 8.41
CA GLN A 158 -6.34 -4.00 7.06
C GLN A 158 -5.78 -5.42 7.09
N ARG A 159 -6.41 -6.33 6.34
CA ARG A 159 -5.82 -7.63 6.06
C ARG A 159 -4.72 -7.49 5.01
N ILE A 160 -3.62 -8.17 5.26
CA ILE A 160 -2.48 -8.34 4.36
C ILE A 160 -2.17 -9.84 4.25
N ASP A 161 -1.34 -10.23 3.28
CA ASP A 161 -1.03 -11.66 3.03
C ASP A 161 -0.36 -12.33 4.25
N ASP A 162 0.51 -11.63 4.97
CA ASP A 162 1.22 -12.12 6.16
C ASP A 162 0.41 -11.97 7.48
N GLY A 163 -0.78 -11.35 7.45
CA GLY A 163 -1.56 -11.11 8.68
C GLY A 163 -2.48 -9.89 8.65
N PHE A 164 -2.46 -9.10 9.72
CA PHE A 164 -3.31 -7.92 9.91
C PHE A 164 -2.52 -6.72 10.37
N VAL A 165 -2.88 -5.56 9.80
CA VAL A 165 -2.38 -4.27 10.23
C VAL A 165 -3.54 -3.50 10.86
N LEU A 166 -3.33 -3.04 12.10
CA LEU A 166 -4.30 -2.21 12.81
C LEU A 166 -3.84 -0.77 12.87
N GLY A 167 -4.82 0.10 12.96
CA GLY A 167 -4.61 1.52 13.09
C GLY A 167 -5.82 2.27 13.61
N LYS A 168 -5.75 3.59 13.50
CA LYS A 168 -6.86 4.50 13.81
C LYS A 168 -7.06 5.49 12.69
N LEU A 169 -8.33 5.80 12.40
CA LEU A 169 -8.73 6.90 11.55
C LEU A 169 -8.75 8.19 12.39
N ASP A 170 -7.91 9.15 12.03
CA ASP A 170 -8.03 10.51 12.53
C ASP A 170 -9.13 11.24 11.73
N LYS A 171 -10.36 11.19 12.23
CA LYS A 171 -11.52 11.83 11.60
C LYS A 171 -11.35 13.34 11.42
N ARG A 172 -10.62 14.03 12.31
CA ARG A 172 -10.46 15.49 12.25
C ARG A 172 -9.53 15.90 11.12
N ASN A 173 -8.56 15.05 10.79
CA ASN A 173 -7.51 15.37 9.83
C ASN A 173 -7.52 14.45 8.59
N SER A 174 -8.50 13.54 8.50
CA SER A 174 -8.78 12.66 7.36
C SER A 174 -7.59 11.80 6.90
N TYR A 175 -6.81 11.27 7.85
CA TYR A 175 -5.74 10.31 7.57
C TYR A 175 -5.83 9.09 8.48
N ILE A 176 -5.24 7.98 8.04
CA ILE A 176 -5.17 6.71 8.76
C ILE A 176 -3.76 6.52 9.30
N VAL A 177 -3.63 6.12 10.56
CA VAL A 177 -2.34 5.75 11.16
C VAL A 177 -2.35 4.28 11.49
N LEU A 178 -1.57 3.50 10.75
CA LEU A 178 -1.31 2.09 10.99
C LEU A 178 -0.10 1.97 11.92
N ASN A 179 -0.30 1.30 13.06
CA ASN A 179 0.70 1.26 14.12
C ASN A 179 0.96 -0.13 14.69
N THR A 180 0.12 -1.13 14.41
CA THR A 180 0.23 -2.45 15.04
C THR A 180 0.12 -3.55 13.99
N PHE A 181 0.96 -4.58 14.09
CA PHE A 181 0.93 -5.77 13.24
C PHE A 181 0.58 -7.01 14.07
N TYR A 182 -0.28 -7.87 13.53
CA TYR A 182 -0.56 -9.21 14.04
C TYR A 182 -0.37 -10.24 12.94
N GLU A 183 0.24 -11.35 13.29
CA GLU A 183 0.39 -12.50 12.40
C GLU A 183 -0.97 -13.14 12.13
N SER A 184 -1.09 -13.84 10.99
CA SER A 184 -2.27 -14.65 10.68
C SER A 184 -2.30 -15.92 11.55
N GLU A 185 -2.50 -15.79 12.87
CA GLU A 185 -2.74 -16.95 13.74
C GLU A 185 -4.23 -17.26 13.83
N GLU A 186 -4.61 -18.53 13.71
CA GLU A 186 -6.00 -19.00 13.63
C GLU A 186 -6.74 -18.94 14.98
N TYR A 187 -6.02 -18.87 16.12
CA TYR A 187 -6.60 -19.09 17.45
C TYR A 187 -6.84 -17.84 18.32
N ARG A 188 -6.10 -16.74 18.15
CA ARG A 188 -6.27 -15.52 18.99
C ARG A 188 -7.09 -14.43 18.26
N ASP A 189 -7.99 -13.79 19.01
CA ASP A 189 -8.89 -12.67 18.63
C ASP A 189 -10.11 -12.97 17.74
N ASN A 190 -11.13 -13.61 18.35
CA ASN A 190 -12.42 -13.94 17.71
C ASN A 190 -13.28 -12.71 17.32
N GLU A 191 -13.20 -11.59 18.05
CA GLU A 191 -14.00 -10.40 17.73
C GLU A 191 -13.46 -9.61 16.53
N ILE A 192 -12.14 -9.39 16.48
CA ILE A 192 -11.47 -8.72 15.34
C ILE A 192 -11.55 -9.59 14.08
N LYS A 193 -11.47 -10.93 14.25
CA LYS A 193 -11.70 -11.88 13.16
C LYS A 193 -13.11 -11.86 12.60
N ASN A 194 -14.16 -11.61 13.37
CA ASN A 194 -15.52 -11.57 12.83
C ASN A 194 -15.74 -10.40 11.86
N SER A 195 -15.16 -9.23 12.16
CA SER A 195 -15.15 -8.07 11.27
C SER A 195 -14.29 -8.33 10.01
N ALA A 196 -13.13 -8.98 10.18
CA ALA A 196 -12.28 -9.39 9.06
C ALA A 196 -12.87 -10.56 8.24
N ARG A 197 -13.65 -11.45 8.86
CA ARG A 197 -14.34 -12.59 8.23
C ARG A 197 -15.40 -12.14 7.25
N LYS A 198 -16.12 -11.05 7.53
CA LYS A 198 -17.09 -10.48 6.58
C LYS A 198 -16.40 -9.94 5.31
N ALA A 199 -15.23 -9.31 5.45
CA ALA A 199 -14.43 -8.88 4.30
C ALA A 199 -13.73 -10.07 3.59
N LYS A 200 -13.31 -11.09 4.35
CA LYS A 200 -12.71 -12.35 3.89
C LYS A 200 -13.70 -13.20 3.08
N LEU A 201 -14.91 -13.43 3.58
CA LEU A 201 -15.95 -14.21 2.90
C LEU A 201 -16.23 -13.67 1.49
N PHE A 202 -16.26 -12.35 1.34
CA PHE A 202 -16.45 -11.75 0.02
C PHE A 202 -15.26 -12.00 -0.92
N HIS A 203 -14.02 -11.81 -0.45
CA HIS A 203 -12.83 -11.94 -1.31
C HIS A 203 -12.45 -13.41 -1.57
N ASP A 204 -12.59 -14.30 -0.58
CA ASP A 204 -12.22 -15.72 -0.66
C ASP A 204 -13.26 -16.55 -1.44
N ASN A 205 -14.50 -16.06 -1.58
CA ASN A 205 -15.50 -16.66 -2.48
C ASN A 205 -15.23 -16.38 -3.96
N LEU A 206 -14.27 -15.51 -4.27
CA LEU A 206 -13.85 -15.20 -5.64
C LEU A 206 -12.70 -16.12 -6.05
N THR A 207 -12.76 -16.65 -7.27
CA THR A 207 -11.63 -17.39 -7.85
C THR A 207 -10.39 -16.49 -7.96
N THR A 208 -9.20 -17.07 -8.07
CA THR A 208 -7.95 -16.31 -8.25
C THR A 208 -8.02 -15.33 -9.43
N GLU A 209 -8.69 -15.70 -10.52
CA GLU A 209 -8.94 -14.84 -11.67
C GLU A 209 -9.88 -13.68 -11.32
N GLN A 210 -10.99 -13.96 -10.65
CA GLN A 210 -11.94 -12.96 -10.19
C GLN A 210 -11.30 -11.97 -9.19
N GLN A 211 -10.47 -12.46 -8.28
CA GLN A 211 -9.71 -11.60 -7.37
C GLN A 211 -8.76 -10.68 -8.15
N ASN A 212 -8.01 -11.21 -9.11
CA ASN A 212 -7.11 -10.40 -9.94
C ASN A 212 -7.89 -9.35 -10.75
N GLU A 213 -9.06 -9.71 -11.24
CA GLU A 213 -9.91 -8.87 -12.09
C GLU A 213 -10.62 -7.76 -11.29
N TYR A 214 -11.20 -8.08 -10.13
CA TYR A 214 -11.76 -7.10 -9.20
C TYR A 214 -10.73 -6.05 -8.80
N ASN A 215 -9.52 -6.51 -8.43
CA ASN A 215 -8.43 -5.63 -8.04
C ASN A 215 -7.90 -4.79 -9.23
N SER A 216 -7.90 -5.34 -10.45
CA SER A 216 -7.54 -4.61 -11.67
C SER A 216 -8.56 -3.52 -12.01
N LEU A 217 -9.86 -3.79 -11.85
CA LEU A 217 -10.93 -2.80 -12.03
C LEU A 217 -10.86 -1.69 -10.98
N LEU A 218 -10.56 -2.05 -9.73
CA LEU A 218 -10.30 -1.09 -8.66
C LEU A 218 -9.16 -0.14 -9.06
N PHE A 219 -8.07 -0.69 -9.57
CA PHE A 219 -6.91 0.06 -10.03
C PHE A 219 -7.21 0.93 -11.26
N LEU A 220 -7.89 0.41 -12.28
CA LEU A 220 -8.29 1.16 -13.48
C LEU A 220 -9.19 2.34 -13.15
N ARG A 221 -10.15 2.15 -12.23
CA ARG A 221 -10.98 3.24 -11.71
C ARG A 221 -10.14 4.40 -11.18
N GLN A 222 -9.05 4.06 -10.52
CA GLN A 222 -8.21 5.01 -9.80
C GLN A 222 -7.18 5.70 -10.70
N ARG A 223 -6.76 5.05 -11.81
CA ARG A 223 -5.82 5.62 -12.80
C ARG A 223 -6.51 6.45 -13.88
N VAL A 224 -7.69 6.03 -14.33
CA VAL A 224 -8.41 6.66 -15.46
C VAL A 224 -9.54 7.58 -14.96
N GLY A 225 -9.79 7.62 -13.65
CA GLY A 225 -10.89 8.38 -13.07
C GLY A 225 -12.26 7.80 -13.44
N LEU A 226 -12.41 6.46 -13.50
CA LEU A 226 -13.76 5.92 -13.65
C LEU A 226 -14.62 6.34 -12.46
N SER A 227 -15.83 6.81 -12.76
CA SER A 227 -16.82 7.11 -11.74
C SER A 227 -17.15 5.87 -10.90
N PHE A 228 -17.57 6.10 -9.66
CA PHE A 228 -17.98 5.03 -8.75
C PHE A 228 -19.08 4.14 -9.37
N ASP A 229 -20.03 4.74 -10.10
CA ASP A 229 -21.11 4.01 -10.77
C ASP A 229 -20.62 3.12 -11.91
N SER A 230 -19.56 3.53 -12.63
CA SER A 230 -18.96 2.71 -13.68
C SER A 230 -18.15 1.54 -13.10
N PHE A 231 -17.54 1.73 -11.93
CA PHE A 231 -16.92 0.65 -11.17
C PHE A 231 -17.94 -0.35 -10.64
N ILE A 232 -19.04 0.12 -10.02
CA ILE A 232 -20.12 -0.75 -9.54
C ILE A 232 -20.78 -1.52 -10.70
N ARG A 233 -21.01 -0.86 -11.85
CA ARG A 233 -21.51 -1.55 -13.06
C ARG A 233 -20.51 -2.57 -13.60
N GLY A 234 -19.21 -2.28 -13.61
CA GLY A 234 -18.18 -3.21 -14.05
C GLY A 234 -18.06 -4.45 -13.16
N ILE A 235 -18.31 -4.31 -11.86
CA ILE A 235 -18.28 -5.42 -10.90
C ILE A 235 -19.57 -6.23 -10.97
N LYS A 236 -20.73 -5.58 -11.07
CA LYS A 236 -22.02 -6.27 -11.29
C LYS A 236 -22.07 -7.00 -12.63
N GLY A 237 -21.60 -6.37 -13.70
CA GLY A 237 -21.54 -6.98 -15.04
C GLY A 237 -20.59 -8.16 -15.16
N LYS A 238 -19.71 -8.38 -14.18
CA LYS A 238 -18.82 -9.54 -14.08
C LYS A 238 -19.23 -10.55 -13.00
N GLY A 239 -20.43 -10.41 -12.43
CA GLY A 239 -21.03 -11.40 -11.54
C GLY A 239 -20.43 -11.45 -10.13
N PHE A 240 -19.79 -10.38 -9.67
CA PHE A 240 -19.26 -10.28 -8.30
C PHE A 240 -20.35 -9.93 -7.25
N PHE A 241 -21.57 -9.59 -7.72
CA PHE A 241 -22.76 -9.24 -6.93
C PHE A 241 -24.03 -9.73 -7.61
#